data_AF-A0A3C0ND01-F1
#
_entry.id   AF-A0A3C0ND01-F1
#
_cell.length_a   1.000
_cell.length_b   1.000
_cell.length_c   1.000
_cell.angle_alpha   90.00
_cell.angle_beta   90.00
_cell.angle_gamma   90.00
#
_symmetry.space_group_name_H-M   'P 1'
#
loop_
_entity.id
_entity.type
_entity.pdbx_description
1 polymer ?
#
loop_
_entity_poly.entity_id
_entity_poly.type
_entity_poly.pdbx_seq_one_letter_code
_entity_poly.pdbx_strand_id
1 'polypeptide(L)' 'MYQGVAKAYLFDPKVQEFIGQKNPWALRDMAERLLEAHQRGLWQEVEGEMLEGLRAIALQAEANIEGKNCY' A
#
# COMPACT_ATOMS: atom_id res chain seq x y z
N MET A 1 -12.25 4.25 -9.09
CA MET A 1 -10.87 4.39 -9.63
C MET A 1 -9.82 3.90 -8.64
N TYR A 2 -9.78 4.42 -7.40
CA TYR A 2 -8.81 4.02 -6.36
C TYR A 2 -8.75 2.51 -6.07
N GLN A 3 -9.90 1.85 -6.00
CA GLN A 3 -9.99 0.40 -5.78
C GLN A 3 -9.32 -0.44 -6.87
N GLY A 4 -9.32 0.02 -8.12
CA GLY A 4 -8.65 -0.67 -9.22
C GLY A 4 -7.13 -0.57 -9.10
N VAL A 5 -6.62 0.59 -8.70
CA VAL A 5 -5.19 0.80 -8.42
C VAL A 5 -4.76 -0.04 -7.22
N ALA A 6 -5.54 -0.02 -6.14
CA ALA A 6 -5.27 -0.86 -4.97
C ALA A 6 -5.24 -2.35 -5.37
N LYS A 7 -6.23 -2.85 -6.12
CA LYS A 7 -6.24 -4.25 -6.56
C LYS A 7 -5.08 -4.62 -7.47
N ALA A 8 -4.77 -3.79 -8.45
CA ALA A 8 -3.74 -4.09 -9.45
C ALA A 8 -2.30 -3.95 -8.94
N TYR A 9 -2.05 -3.02 -8.00
CA TYR A 9 -0.69 -2.71 -7.54
C TYR A 9 -0.40 -3.18 -6.12
N LEU A 10 -1.41 -3.22 -5.25
CA LEU A 10 -1.25 -3.52 -3.83
C LEU A 10 -1.72 -4.94 -3.48
N PHE A 11 -2.86 -5.38 -4.02
CA PHE A 11 -3.35 -6.75 -3.78
C PHE A 11 -2.83 -7.80 -4.77
N ASP A 12 -2.18 -7.38 -5.85
CA ASP A 12 -1.50 -8.33 -6.74
C ASP A 12 -0.13 -8.69 -6.14
N PRO A 13 0.09 -9.94 -5.70
CA PRO A 13 1.32 -10.32 -5.02
C PRO A 13 2.56 -10.19 -5.90
N LYS A 14 2.42 -10.37 -7.22
CA LYS A 14 3.53 -10.22 -8.17
C LYS A 14 3.97 -8.76 -8.24
N VAL A 15 3.01 -7.85 -8.32
CA VAL A 15 3.29 -6.41 -8.40
C VAL A 15 3.81 -5.89 -7.06
N GLN A 16 3.20 -6.33 -5.95
CA GLN A 16 3.65 -5.98 -4.59
C GLN A 16 5.09 -6.43 -4.34
N GLU A 17 5.47 -7.67 -4.66
CA GLU A 17 6.86 -8.11 -4.53
C GLU A 17 7.82 -7.33 -5.43
N PHE A 18 7.44 -7.11 -6.69
CA PHE A 18 8.27 -6.39 -7.65
C PHE A 18 8.55 -4.96 -7.18
N ILE A 19 7.50 -4.23 -6.78
CA ILE A 19 7.64 -2.86 -6.27
C ILE A 19 8.34 -2.87 -4.92
N GLY A 20 8.08 -3.84 -4.03
CA GLY A 20 8.71 -3.90 -2.71
C GLY A 20 10.22 -4.10 -2.79
N GLN A 21 10.68 -4.93 -3.74
CA GLN A 21 12.10 -5.12 -3.98
C GLN A 21 12.75 -3.89 -4.61
N LYS A 22 12.11 -3.28 -5.62
CA LYS A 22 12.66 -2.16 -6.39
C LYS A 22 12.56 -0.82 -5.67
N ASN A 23 11.37 -0.50 -5.17
CA ASN A 23 11.06 0.77 -4.51
C ASN A 23 9.97 0.58 -3.42
N PRO A 24 10.36 0.14 -2.21
CA PRO A 24 9.40 -0.08 -1.13
C PRO A 24 8.73 1.23 -0.65
N TRP A 25 9.40 2.38 -0.81
CA TRP A 25 8.81 3.69 -0.49
C TRP A 25 7.57 4.00 -1.32
N ALA A 26 7.55 3.60 -2.60
CA ALA A 26 6.38 3.80 -3.46
C ALA A 26 5.17 2.99 -3.00
N LEU A 27 5.38 1.76 -2.51
CA LEU A 27 4.32 0.92 -1.94
C LEU A 27 3.70 1.57 -0.70
N ARG A 28 4.54 2.09 0.21
CA ARG A 28 4.08 2.80 1.39
C ARG A 28 3.27 4.04 1.01
N ASP A 29 3.82 4.89 0.17
CA ASP A 29 3.19 6.15 -0.25
C ASP A 29 1.85 5.92 -0.99
N MET A 30 1.77 4.89 -1.83
CA MET A 30 0.51 4.49 -2.48
C MET A 30 -0.55 4.04 -1.46
N ALA A 31 -0.16 3.21 -0.48
CA ALA A 31 -1.07 2.75 0.56
C ALA A 31 -1.54 3.90 1.47
N GLU A 32 -0.63 4.79 1.89
CA GLU A 32 -0.95 5.99 2.68
C GLU A 32 -1.93 6.91 1.94
N ARG A 33 -1.67 7.22 0.67
CA ARG A 33 -2.56 8.08 -0.14
C ARG A 33 -3.96 7.52 -0.30
N LEU A 34 -4.08 6.20 -0.44
CA LEU A 34 -5.37 5.52 -0.52
C LEU A 34 -6.12 5.56 0.81
N LEU A 35 -5.41 5.37 1.93
CA LEU A 35 -5.97 5.52 3.28
C LEU A 35 -6.41 6.96 3.54
N GLU A 36 -5.64 7.96 3.10
CA GLU A 36 -6.01 9.37 3.17
C GLU A 36 -7.22 9.69 2.30
N ALA A 37 -7.31 9.15 1.08
CA ALA A 37 -8.47 9.32 0.22
C ALA A 37 -9.75 8.77 0.89
N HIS A 38 -9.65 7.65 1.59
CA HIS A 38 -10.75 7.12 2.38
C HIS A 38 -11.11 8.04 3.57
N GLN A 39 -10.12 8.46 4.37
CA GLN A 39 -10.34 9.37 5.52
C GLN A 39 -10.95 10.70 5.10
N ARG A 40 -10.59 11.24 3.94
CA ARG A 40 -11.11 12.50 3.40
C ARG A 40 -12.49 12.35 2.74
N GLY A 41 -13.05 11.14 2.71
CA GLY A 41 -14.34 10.86 2.06
C GLY A 41 -14.29 10.91 0.53
N LEU A 42 -13.10 10.88 -0.08
CA LEU A 42 -12.94 10.74 -1.55
C LEU A 42 -13.20 9.30 -2.00
N TRP A 43 -13.01 8.33 -1.10
CA TRP A 43 -13.27 6.92 -1.33
C TRP A 43 -14.19 6.37 -0.23
N GLN A 44 -15.51 6.47 -0.43
CA GLN A 44 -16.50 6.20 0.62
C GLN A 44 -17.02 4.74 0.68
N GLU A 45 -16.67 3.90 -0.29
CA GLU A 45 -17.13 2.50 -0.37
C GLU A 45 -15.94 1.54 -0.42
N VAL A 46 -15.19 1.47 0.67
CA VAL A 46 -14.10 0.50 0.80
C VAL A 46 -14.38 -0.45 1.95
N GLU A 47 -14.18 -1.73 1.71
CA GLU A 47 -14.37 -2.75 2.74
C GLU A 47 -13.30 -2.63 3.82
N GLY A 48 -13.66 -2.89 5.07
CA GLY A 48 -12.73 -2.84 6.21
C GLY A 48 -11.51 -3.74 5.98
N GLU A 49 -11.73 -4.93 5.42
CA GLU A 49 -10.67 -5.88 5.06
C GLU A 49 -9.67 -5.27 4.06
N MET A 50 -10.15 -4.46 3.12
CA MET A 50 -9.30 -3.81 2.14
C MET A 50 -8.46 -2.69 2.78
N LEU A 51 -9.01 -1.95 3.75
CA LEU A 51 -8.26 -0.96 4.53
C LEU A 51 -7.19 -1.61 5.41
N GLU A 52 -7.50 -2.77 6.00
CA GLU A 52 -6.55 -3.56 6.76
C GLU A 52 -5.42 -4.07 5.87
N GLY A 53 -5.75 -4.56 4.67
CA GLY A 53 -4.76 -4.94 3.66
C GLY A 53 -3.82 -3.78 3.29
N LEU A 54 -4.37 -2.58 3.04
CA LEU A 54 -3.56 -1.38 2.75
C LEU A 54 -2.60 -1.05 3.91
N ARG A 55 -3.07 -1.12 5.15
CA ARG A 55 -2.23 -0.92 6.35
C ARG A 55 -1.13 -1.98 6.47
N ALA A 56 -1.45 -3.24 6.24
CA ALA A 56 -0.47 -4.33 6.29
C ALA A 56 0.64 -4.12 5.24
N ILE A 57 0.27 -3.69 4.04
CA ILE A 57 1.21 -3.41 2.95
C ILE A 57 2.11 -2.21 3.29
N ALA A 58 1.55 -1.14 3.85
CA ALA A 58 2.34 0.00 4.31
C ALA A 58 3.37 -0.43 5.37
N LEU A 59 2.95 -1.21 6.37
CA LEU A 59 3.82 -1.71 7.43
C LEU A 59 4.93 -2.63 6.87
N GLN A 60 4.59 -3.51 5.92
CA GLN A 60 5.56 -4.40 5.30
C GLN A 60 6.57 -3.64 4.42
N ALA A 61 6.11 -2.58 3.75
CA ALA A 61 6.98 -1.66 3.03
C ALA A 61 7.94 -0.94 3.99
N GLU A 62 7.46 -0.48 5.15
CA GLU A 62 8.30 0.12 6.20
C GLU A 62 9.35 -0.83 6.73
N ALA A 63 8.97 -2.07 7.07
CA ALA A 63 9.94 -3.09 7.50
C ALA A 63 11.04 -3.32 6.45
N ASN A 64 10.70 -3.32 5.16
CA ASN A 64 11.66 -3.42 4.06
C ASN A 64 12.55 -2.18 3.90
N ILE A 65 12.02 -0.99 4.19
CA ILE A 65 12.76 0.27 4.16
C ILE A 65 13.76 0.31 5.32
N GLU A 66 13.29 0.03 6.54
CA GLU A 66 14.12 0.04 7.74
C GLU A 66 15.21 -1.04 7.68
N GLY A 67 14.86 -2.25 7.22
CA GLY A 67 15.84 -3.32 7.02
C GLY A 67 16.92 -2.99 5.98
N LYS A 68 16.63 -2.11 5.00
CA LYS A 68 17.62 -1.59 4.04
C LYS A 68 18.44 -0.43 4.59
N ASN A 69 17.93 0.28 5.60
CA ASN A 69 18.58 1.47 6.19
C ASN A 69 19.52 1.12 7.35
N CYS A 70 19.65 -0.17 7.71
CA CYS A 70 20.69 -0.68 8.60
C CYS A 70 21.99 -0.94 7.82
N TYR A 71 22.75 0.11 7.48
CA TYR A 71 24.14 0.02 7.04
C TYR A 71 24.97 1.20 7.56
#